data_AF-A0A2K4G2A4-F1
#
_entry.id   AF-A0A2K4G2A4-F1
#
_cell.length_a   1.000
_cell.length_b   1.000
_cell.length_c   1.000
_cell.angle_alpha   90.00
_cell.angle_beta   90.00
_cell.angle_gamma   90.00
#
_symmetry.space_group_name_H-M   'P 1'
#
loop_
_entity.id
_entity.type
_entity.pdbx_description
1 polymer ?
#
loop_
_entity_poly.entity_id
_entity_poly.type
_entity_poly.pdbx_seq_one_letter_code
_entity_poly.pdbx_strand_id
1 'polypeptide(L)' 'MIPRFVVVPAIPIKTASGRRGIRLHTGLAPMGFNLYDNQDKQRMKAHYGTRLEAQAECEKLNI' A
#
# COMPACT_ATOMS: atom_id res chain seq x y z
N MET A 1 15.50 -13.53 12.15
CA MET A 1 14.07 -13.33 12.43
C MET A 1 13.40 -12.83 11.17
N ILE A 2 12.28 -13.42 10.76
CA ILE A 2 11.50 -12.90 9.64
C ILE A 2 10.53 -11.87 10.24
N PRO A 3 10.50 -10.61 9.75
CA PRO A 3 9.55 -9.62 10.24
C PRO A 3 8.12 -10.08 9.92
N ARG A 4 7.23 -9.99 10.92
CA ARG A 4 5.81 -10.34 10.80
C ARG A 4 5.14 -9.41 9.79
N PHE A 5 5.46 -8.12 9.87
CA PHE A 5 4.93 -7.09 8.98
C PHE A 5 5.98 -6.61 7.99
N VAL A 6 5.56 -6.35 6.75
CA VAL A 6 6.40 -5.79 5.68
C VAL A 6 5.66 -4.64 5.03
N VAL A 7 6.36 -3.51 4.84
CA VAL A 7 5.81 -2.38 4.08
C VAL A 7 5.76 -2.74 2.60
N VAL A 8 4.57 -2.64 2.02
CA VAL A 8 4.33 -2.85 0.59
C VAL A 8 3.67 -1.61 -0.01
N PRO A 9 3.95 -1.25 -1.28
CA PRO A 9 3.23 -0.16 -1.94
C PRO A 9 1.73 -0.42 -1.93
N ALA A 10 0.88 0.60 -1.82
CA ALA A 10 -0.57 0.41 -1.91
C ALA A 10 -0.95 -0.09 -3.30
N ILE A 11 -1.93 -1.00 -3.39
CA ILE A 11 -2.44 -1.40 -4.70
C ILE A 11 -3.13 -0.17 -5.29
N PRO A 12 -2.74 0.30 -6.49
CA PRO A 12 -3.49 1.34 -7.17
C PRO A 12 -4.87 0.77 -7.46
N ILE A 13 -5.88 1.19 -6.71
CA ILE A 13 -7.26 0.90 -7.06
C ILE A 13 -7.49 1.70 -8.35
N LYS A 14 -7.36 1.02 -9.49
CA LYS A 14 -7.89 1.52 -10.76
C LYS A 14 -9.38 1.70 -10.53
N THR A 15 -9.78 2.90 -10.12
CA THR A 15 -11.17 3.34 -10.27
C THR A 15 -11.46 3.18 -11.75
N ALA A 16 -12.19 2.12 -12.08
CA ALA A 16 -12.63 1.83 -13.44
C ALA A 16 -13.68 2.87 -13.84
N SER A 17 -13.24 4.12 -14.00
CA SER A 17 -13.99 5.14 -14.72
C SER A 17 -13.72 4.89 -16.20
N GLY A 18 -14.47 3.93 -16.75
CA GLY A 18 -14.61 3.80 -18.17
C GLY A 18 -15.35 5.02 -18.70
N ARG A 19 -14.63 5.99 -19.27
CA ARG A 19 -15.14 6.78 -20.39
C ARG A 19 -14.06 6.91 -21.44
N ARG A 20 -14.36 6.26 -22.57
CA ARG A 20 -13.63 6.34 -23.82
C ARG A 20 -13.32 7.80 -24.15
N GLY A 21 -12.06 8.07 -24.48
CA GLY A 21 -11.65 9.31 -25.12
C GLY A 21 -11.19 10.38 -24.15
N ILE A 22 -9.99 10.21 -23.58
CA ILE A 22 -8.97 11.25 -23.42
C ILE A 22 -7.72 10.53 -22.91
N ARG A 23 -6.63 10.61 -23.69
CA ARG A 23 -5.29 10.13 -23.30
C ARG A 23 -4.73 11.07 -22.23
N LEU A 24 -5.28 11.03 -21.02
CA LEU A 24 -4.55 11.53 -19.86
C LEU A 24 -3.76 10.35 -19.33
N HIS A 25 -2.45 10.37 -19.56
CA HIS A 25 -1.48 9.61 -18.79
C HIS A 25 -1.49 10.13 -17.35
N THR A 26 -2.60 9.97 -16.65
CA THR A 26 -2.63 10.09 -15.20
C THR A 26 -2.01 8.80 -14.70
N GLY A 27 -0.68 8.82 -14.58
CA GLY A 27 0.04 7.83 -13.80
C GLY A 27 -0.63 7.80 -12.43
N LEU A 28 -1.45 6.77 -12.21
CA LEU A 28 -1.98 6.45 -10.90
C LEU A 28 -0.77 5.95 -10.11
N ALA A 29 0.08 6.90 -9.68
CA ALA A 29 1.11 6.60 -8.71
C ALA A 29 0.39 5.97 -7.52
N PRO A 30 0.86 4.83 -6.98
CA PRO A 30 0.31 4.33 -5.73
C PRO A 30 0.47 5.45 -4.70
N MET A 31 -0.64 6.08 -4.33
CA MET A 31 -0.66 7.29 -3.50
C MET A 31 -0.26 7.02 -2.04
N GLY A 32 0.14 5.79 -1.72
CA GLY A 32 0.53 5.40 -0.38
C GLY A 32 1.09 3.98 -0.29
N PHE A 33 1.21 3.52 0.94
CA PHE A 33 1.79 2.24 1.35
C PHE A 33 0.81 1.50 2.26
N ASN A 34 0.83 0.18 2.21
CA ASN A 34 0.10 -0.70 3.11
C ASN A 34 1.09 -1.61 3.84
N LEU A 35 0.66 -2.18 4.96
CA LEU A 35 1.40 -3.25 5.62
C LEU A 35 0.92 -4.61 5.11
N TYR A 36 1.85 -5.54 4.94
CA TYR A 36 1.59 -6.92 4.61
C TYR A 36 2.02 -7.79 5.79
N ASP A 37 1.09 -8.58 6.29
CA ASP A 37 1.37 -9.58 7.32
C ASP A 37 1.84 -10.87 6.64
N ASN A 38 3.08 -11.27 6.91
CA ASN A 38 3.67 -12.51 6.41
C ASN A 38 3.10 -13.75 7.11
N GLN A 39 2.60 -13.64 8.34
CA GLN A 39 2.03 -14.75 9.08
C GLN A 39 0.61 -15.06 8.62
N ASP A 40 -0.27 -14.07 8.65
CA ASP A 40 -1.66 -14.23 8.19
C ASP A 40 -1.79 -14.23 6.66
N LYS A 41 -0.70 -13.89 5.94
CA LYS A 41 -0.65 -13.73 4.48
C LYS A 41 -1.72 -12.74 3.98
N GLN A 42 -1.97 -11.71 4.78
CA GLN A 42 -3.02 -10.73 4.54
C GLN A 42 -2.44 -9.33 4.48
N ARG A 43 -3.03 -8.51 3.60
CA ARG A 43 -2.68 -7.10 3.49
C ARG A 43 -3.56 -6.31 4.45
N MET A 44 -2.94 -5.54 5.33
CA MET A 44 -3.65 -4.62 6.20
C MET A 44 -4.42 -3.59 5.37
N LYS A 45 -5.64 -3.27 5.83
CA LYS A 45 -6.46 -2.18 5.29
C LYS A 45 -5.93 -0.79 5.63
N ALA A 46 -4.93 -0.69 6.51
CA ALA A 46 -4.25 0.55 6.82
C ALA A 46 -3.54 1.09 5.58
N HIS A 47 -3.83 2.34 5.24
CA HIS A 47 -3.24 3.06 4.13
C HIS A 47 -2.43 4.23 4.70
N TYR A 48 -1.13 4.25 4.41
CA TYR A 48 -0.19 5.27 4.85
C TYR A 48 0.18 6.14 3.66
N GLY A 49 0.11 7.47 3.82
CA GLY A 49 0.48 8.40 2.75
C GLY A 49 1.99 8.38 2.48
N THR A 50 2.79 8.09 3.50
CA THR A 50 4.25 8.05 3.39
C THR A 50 4.84 6.70 3.79
N ARG A 51 6.01 6.37 3.22
CA ARG A 51 6.76 5.17 3.58
C ARG A 51 7.22 5.21 5.03
N LEU A 52 7.53 6.40 5.55
CA LEU A 52 8.09 6.60 6.88
C LEU A 52 7.05 6.31 7.97
N GLU A 53 5.80 6.75 7.77
CA GLU A 53 4.67 6.36 8.63
C GLU A 53 4.42 4.86 8.61
N ALA A 54 4.41 4.25 7.40
CA ALA A 54 4.21 2.81 7.26
C ALA A 54 5.34 2.03 7.97
N GLN A 55 6.58 2.47 7.86
CA GLN A 55 7.72 1.82 8.51
C GLN A 55 7.67 1.96 10.03
N ALA A 56 7.31 3.14 10.55
CA ALA A 56 7.18 3.34 11.99
C ALA A 56 6.11 2.42 12.60
N GLU A 57 4.96 2.25 11.94
CA GLU A 57 3.94 1.28 12.39
C GLU A 57 4.38 -0.18 12.19
N CYS A 58 5.07 -0.49 11.10
CA CYS A 58 5.65 -1.81 10.87
C CYS A 58 6.61 -2.21 12.01
N GLU A 59 7.47 -1.28 12.44
CA GLU A 59 8.42 -1.49 13.52
C GLU A 59 7.71 -1.65 14.86
N LYS A 60 6.70 -0.82 15.17
CA LYS A 60 5.88 -0.96 16.39
C LYS A 60 5.14 -2.30 16.46
N LEU A 61 4.57 -2.77 15.35
CA LEU A 61 3.84 -4.03 15.28
C LEU A 61 4.75 -5.26 15.30
N ASN A 62 6.04 -5.07 15.03
CA ASN A 62 7.06 -6.13 15.00
C ASN A 62 7.98 -6.12 16.24
N ILE A 63 7.58 -5.41 17.31
CA ILE A 63 8.13 -5.55 18.68
C ILE A 63 7.64 -6.87 19.27
#